data_AF-A0A6P0Q2A4-F1
#
_entry.id   AF-A0A6P0Q2A4-F1
#
_cell.length_a   1.000
_cell.length_b   1.000
_cell.length_c   1.000
_cell.angle_alpha   90.00
_cell.angle_beta   90.00
_cell.angle_gamma   90.00
#
_symmetry.space_group_name_H-M   'P 1'
#
loop_
_entity.id
_entity.type
_entity.pdbx_description
1 polymer ?
#
loop_
_entity_poly.entity_id
_entity_poly.type
_entity_poly.pdbx_seq_one_letter_code
_entity_poly.pdbx_strand_id
1 'polypeptide(L)'
;FTGIYVFFGGAKAVIWTDVVQGLFFLVLIIITACLFTNWVGGYGKGIETLTQAIPEKLVFNSKNTPIFLDLVLSWPFANILWPQAFQRMMMARSGNTIRKAAWGRLGISVTMVSLLMTIGVMATAALYGQIDHSDTLIAEMYLRYMPLGSAMIVLAVLACGMSTIDSILLTLSSIFTRDIVEKLFPQPLSENSRYRLAQLISILTLVVACSIALSEVGRGYLAPVVTLSATFATFLLWPLLGMFVWKGSTKAGVFSAMGLGFLAFCITNVMKNYSALSMPLGSTTIAFLTGLLCFIVVSLLTRPPVEENSQ
;
A
#
# COMPACT_ATOMS: atom_id res chain seq x y z
N PHE A 1 3.38 -16.31 -14.83
CA PHE A 1 3.76 -15.26 -15.80
C PHE A 1 4.77 -14.28 -15.22
N THR A 2 4.44 -13.57 -14.12
CA THR A 2 5.33 -12.73 -13.28
C THR A 2 6.75 -13.27 -13.10
N GLY A 3 6.90 -14.51 -12.62
CA GLY A 3 8.23 -15.13 -12.49
C GLY A 3 9.01 -15.15 -13.81
N ILE A 4 8.39 -15.56 -14.93
CA ILE A 4 9.05 -15.86 -16.20
C ILE A 4 9.71 -14.61 -16.83
N TYR A 5 9.06 -13.45 -16.89
CA TYR A 5 9.74 -12.28 -17.48
C TYR A 5 10.66 -11.56 -16.49
N VAL A 6 10.41 -11.64 -15.19
CA VAL A 6 11.42 -11.22 -14.19
C VAL A 6 12.69 -12.07 -14.34
N PHE A 7 12.56 -13.36 -14.67
CA PHE A 7 13.69 -14.26 -14.94
C PHE A 7 14.51 -13.90 -16.20
N PHE A 8 13.92 -13.27 -17.23
CA PHE A 8 14.59 -13.06 -18.53
C PHE A 8 14.80 -11.59 -18.95
N GLY A 9 14.00 -10.65 -18.46
CA GLY A 9 13.91 -9.30 -19.03
C GLY A 9 14.70 -8.19 -18.31
N GLY A 10 15.10 -8.41 -17.06
CA GLY A 10 15.74 -7.38 -16.23
C GLY A 10 14.85 -6.16 -15.94
N ALA A 11 15.38 -5.17 -15.20
CA ALA A 11 14.60 -4.04 -14.70
C ALA A 11 13.93 -3.19 -15.81
N LYS A 12 14.54 -3.06 -17.00
CA LYS A 12 13.96 -2.30 -18.12
C LYS A 12 12.73 -2.99 -18.71
N ALA A 13 12.74 -4.31 -18.86
CA ALA A 13 11.58 -5.02 -19.38
C ALA A 13 10.40 -4.92 -18.41
N VAL A 14 10.66 -5.08 -17.11
CA VAL A 14 9.66 -4.91 -16.05
C VAL A 14 9.01 -3.53 -16.10
N ILE A 15 9.80 -2.46 -16.28
CA ILE A 15 9.26 -1.10 -16.39
C ILE A 15 8.33 -0.97 -17.61
N TRP A 16 8.67 -1.55 -18.77
CA TRP A 16 7.81 -1.47 -19.95
C TRP A 16 6.54 -2.31 -19.80
N THR A 17 6.62 -3.50 -19.20
CA THR A 17 5.43 -4.31 -18.91
C THR A 17 4.50 -3.60 -17.93
N ASP A 18 5.06 -2.94 -16.90
CA ASP A 18 4.29 -2.14 -15.95
C ASP A 18 3.51 -1.01 -16.64
N VAL A 19 4.13 -0.32 -17.60
CA VAL A 19 3.48 0.77 -18.36
C VAL A 19 2.33 0.25 -19.19
N VAL A 20 2.53 -0.85 -19.93
CA VAL A 20 1.48 -1.45 -20.77
C VAL A 20 0.33 -1.98 -19.90
N GLN A 21 0.64 -2.70 -18.82
CA GLN A 21 -0.35 -3.22 -17.88
C GLN A 21 -1.12 -2.09 -17.19
N GLY A 22 -0.45 -1.01 -16.79
CA GLY A 22 -1.06 0.15 -16.17
C GLY A 22 -2.01 0.90 -17.12
N LEU A 23 -1.63 1.07 -18.39
CA LEU A 23 -2.49 1.70 -19.40
C LEU A 23 -3.71 0.83 -19.72
N PHE A 24 -3.49 -0.47 -19.89
CA PHE A 24 -4.58 -1.43 -20.11
C PHE A 24 -5.56 -1.45 -18.93
N PHE A 25 -5.03 -1.46 -17.70
CA PHE A 25 -5.84 -1.36 -16.48
C PHE A 25 -6.64 -0.05 -16.42
N LEU A 26 -6.03 1.09 -16.78
CA LEU A 26 -6.73 2.38 -16.84
C LEU A 26 -7.96 2.33 -17.76
N VAL A 27 -7.80 1.76 -18.96
CA VAL A 27 -8.91 1.64 -19.92
C VAL A 27 -10.03 0.76 -19.34
N LEU A 28 -9.68 -0.37 -18.72
CA LEU A 28 -10.67 -1.28 -18.14
C LEU A 28 -11.45 -0.66 -16.98
N ILE A 29 -10.79 0.11 -16.10
CA ILE A 29 -11.51 0.77 -15.00
C ILE A 29 -12.38 1.93 -15.51
N ILE A 30 -12.00 2.63 -16.58
CA ILE A 30 -12.85 3.66 -17.20
C ILE A 30 -14.12 2.99 -17.73
N ILE A 31 -13.99 1.90 -18.50
CA ILE A 31 -15.13 1.16 -19.03
C ILE A 31 -16.01 0.65 -17.88
N THR A 32 -15.41 0.06 -16.84
CA THR A 32 -16.14 -0.46 -15.67
C THR A 32 -16.91 0.65 -14.96
N ALA A 33 -16.28 1.81 -14.73
CA ALA A 33 -16.94 2.95 -14.09
C ALA A 33 -18.15 3.42 -14.91
N CYS A 34 -18.02 3.51 -16.23
CA CYS A 34 -19.13 3.87 -17.13
C CYS A 34 -20.26 2.83 -17.10
N LEU A 35 -19.93 1.53 -17.19
CA LEU A 35 -20.91 0.45 -17.17
C LEU A 35 -21.69 0.43 -15.85
N PHE A 36 -21.00 0.48 -14.71
CA PHE A 36 -21.66 0.42 -13.41
C PHE A 36 -22.53 1.63 -13.16
N THR A 37 -22.06 2.82 -13.57
CA THR A 37 -22.87 4.04 -13.51
C THR A 37 -24.14 3.91 -14.35
N ASN A 38 -24.06 3.28 -15.53
CA ASN A 38 -25.23 3.04 -16.38
C ASN A 38 -26.19 2.01 -15.76
N TRP A 39 -25.69 0.88 -15.26
CA TRP A 39 -26.52 -0.17 -14.64
C TRP A 39 -27.31 0.29 -13.42
N VAL A 40 -26.80 1.29 -12.68
CA VAL A 40 -27.48 1.89 -11.53
C VAL A 40 -28.44 3.02 -11.94
N GLY A 41 -28.53 3.35 -13.23
CA GLY A 41 -29.42 4.40 -13.75
C GLY A 41 -28.82 5.81 -13.72
N GLY A 42 -27.49 5.92 -13.61
CA GLY A 42 -26.74 7.18 -13.61
C GLY A 42 -26.10 7.50 -12.26
N TYR A 43 -25.09 8.38 -12.30
CA TYR A 43 -24.28 8.73 -11.12
C TYR A 43 -25.13 9.32 -9.99
N GLY A 44 -26.02 10.26 -10.33
CA GLY A 44 -26.92 10.89 -9.35
C GLY A 44 -27.83 9.89 -8.66
N LYS A 45 -28.41 8.94 -9.42
CA LYS A 45 -29.27 7.90 -8.86
C LYS A 45 -28.50 6.94 -7.96
N GLY A 46 -27.28 6.56 -8.35
CA GLY A 46 -26.42 5.72 -7.51
C GLY A 46 -26.07 6.35 -6.17
N ILE A 47 -25.76 7.65 -6.15
CA ILE A 47 -25.50 8.38 -4.90
C ILE A 47 -26.77 8.49 -4.05
N GLU A 48 -27.92 8.77 -4.66
CA GLU A 48 -29.21 8.85 -3.95
C GLU A 48 -29.55 7.51 -3.29
N THR A 49 -29.48 6.41 -4.04
CA THR A 49 -29.73 5.05 -3.54
C THR A 49 -28.77 4.70 -2.40
N LEU A 50 -27.47 5.02 -2.55
CA LEU A 50 -26.49 4.79 -1.49
C LEU A 50 -26.79 5.62 -0.23
N THR A 51 -27.20 6.87 -0.39
CA THR A 51 -27.52 7.77 0.73
C THR A 51 -28.73 7.29 1.51
N GLN A 52 -29.73 6.73 0.83
CA GLN A 52 -30.90 6.12 1.46
C GLN A 52 -30.54 4.80 2.14
N ALA A 53 -29.66 4.00 1.54
CA ALA A 53 -29.29 2.68 2.04
C ALA A 53 -28.29 2.72 3.21
N ILE A 54 -27.30 3.61 3.17
CA ILE A 54 -26.16 3.64 4.11
C ILE A 54 -25.76 5.09 4.48
N PRO A 55 -26.68 5.90 5.03
CA PRO A 55 -26.39 7.30 5.36
C PRO A 55 -25.21 7.43 6.33
N GLU A 56 -25.01 6.45 7.22
CA GLU A 56 -23.94 6.48 8.20
C GLU A 56 -22.54 6.45 7.58
N LYS A 57 -22.35 5.82 6.41
CA LYS A 57 -21.04 5.77 5.72
C LYS A 57 -20.68 7.07 5.01
N LEU A 58 -21.63 8.00 4.86
CA LEU A 58 -21.43 9.28 4.17
C LEU A 58 -21.16 10.43 5.14
N VAL A 59 -21.24 10.19 6.45
CA VAL A 59 -21.06 11.22 7.48
C VAL A 59 -19.89 10.90 8.40
N PHE A 60 -19.25 11.95 8.90
CA PHE A 60 -18.29 11.86 9.98
C PHE A 60 -19.02 11.69 11.32
N ASN A 61 -18.73 10.59 12.00
CA ASN A 61 -19.27 10.26 13.32
C ASN A 61 -18.19 9.58 14.17
N SER A 62 -18.52 9.20 15.41
CA SER A 62 -17.59 8.56 16.34
C SER A 62 -17.04 7.21 15.85
N LYS A 63 -17.71 6.55 14.90
CA LYS A 63 -17.27 5.27 14.32
C LYS A 63 -16.38 5.45 13.09
N ASN A 64 -16.76 6.36 12.18
CA ASN A 64 -16.10 6.52 10.88
C ASN A 64 -14.94 7.51 10.89
N THR A 65 -14.99 8.54 11.75
CA THR A 65 -13.93 9.56 11.83
C THR A 65 -12.57 8.96 12.21
N PRO A 66 -12.48 8.05 13.22
CA PRO A 66 -11.21 7.39 13.55
C PRO A 66 -10.63 6.57 12.38
N ILE A 67 -11.49 5.87 11.63
CA ILE A 67 -11.10 5.06 10.47
C ILE A 67 -10.60 5.98 9.34
N PHE A 68 -11.31 7.06 9.07
CA PHE A 68 -10.91 8.05 8.08
C PHE A 68 -9.53 8.64 8.39
N LEU A 69 -9.30 9.07 9.64
CA LEU A 69 -8.01 9.60 10.07
C LEU A 69 -6.88 8.58 9.92
N ASP A 70 -7.13 7.31 10.30
CA ASP A 70 -6.16 6.23 10.10
C ASP A 70 -5.82 6.04 8.62
N LEU A 71 -6.82 6.07 7.72
CA LEU A 71 -6.59 5.92 6.28
C LEU A 71 -5.83 7.12 5.69
N VAL A 72 -6.20 8.34 6.08
CA VAL A 72 -5.54 9.58 5.61
C VAL A 72 -4.10 9.68 6.09
N LEU A 73 -3.78 9.14 7.27
CA LEU A 73 -2.39 9.08 7.74
C LEU A 73 -1.64 7.89 7.13
N SER A 74 -2.24 6.70 7.05
CA SER A 74 -1.53 5.53 6.52
C SER A 74 -1.18 5.64 5.04
N TRP A 75 -2.16 5.92 4.18
CA TRP A 75 -2.01 5.72 2.75
C TRP A 75 -1.04 6.69 2.05
N PRO A 76 -1.11 8.02 2.25
CA PRO A 76 -0.21 8.96 1.60
C PRO A 76 1.25 8.74 1.98
N PHE A 77 1.53 8.54 3.28
CA PHE A 77 2.89 8.31 3.75
C PHE A 77 3.40 6.92 3.35
N ALA A 78 2.60 5.86 3.45
CA ALA A 78 3.01 4.53 3.00
C ALA A 78 3.45 4.49 1.53
N ASN A 79 2.74 5.22 0.66
CA ASN A 79 3.04 5.28 -0.77
C ASN A 79 4.43 5.83 -1.09
N ILE A 80 4.98 6.68 -0.21
CA ILE A 80 6.31 7.26 -0.31
C ILE A 80 7.33 6.35 0.40
N LEU A 81 6.94 5.84 1.57
CA LEU A 81 7.81 5.12 2.49
C LEU A 81 8.05 3.66 2.11
N TRP A 82 7.23 3.10 1.22
CA TRP A 82 7.44 1.74 0.74
C TRP A 82 8.74 1.60 -0.06
N PRO A 83 9.56 0.56 0.22
CA PRO A 83 10.87 0.44 -0.41
C PRO A 83 10.83 0.34 -1.94
N GLN A 84 9.77 -0.24 -2.53
CA GLN A 84 9.61 -0.29 -3.99
C GLN A 84 9.50 1.10 -4.64
N ALA A 85 9.01 2.11 -3.92
CA ALA A 85 8.96 3.49 -4.41
C ALA A 85 10.37 4.10 -4.44
N PHE A 86 11.14 3.93 -3.35
CA PHE A 86 12.52 4.40 -3.27
C PHE A 86 13.42 3.77 -4.34
N GLN A 87 13.30 2.46 -4.59
CA GLN A 87 14.08 1.80 -5.65
C GLN A 87 13.88 2.44 -7.02
N ARG A 88 12.63 2.80 -7.37
CA ARG A 88 12.33 3.49 -8.63
C ARG A 88 12.87 4.91 -8.66
N MET A 89 12.86 5.63 -7.53
CA MET A 89 13.47 6.96 -7.43
C MET A 89 14.99 6.91 -7.61
N MET A 90 15.66 5.89 -7.06
CA MET A 90 17.11 5.70 -7.19
C MET A 90 17.54 5.35 -8.63
N MET A 91 16.66 4.78 -9.44
CA MET A 91 16.92 4.50 -10.86
C MET A 91 16.73 5.74 -11.77
N ALA A 92 16.22 6.86 -11.24
CA ALA A 92 15.97 8.06 -12.04
C ALA A 92 17.28 8.77 -12.40
N ARG A 93 17.35 9.28 -13.64
CA ARG A 93 18.56 9.94 -14.17
C ARG A 93 18.88 11.30 -13.53
N SER A 94 17.89 11.97 -12.96
CA SER A 94 18.05 13.30 -12.37
C SER A 94 16.92 13.63 -11.38
N GLY A 95 17.18 14.56 -10.46
CA GLY A 95 16.14 15.08 -9.56
C GLY A 95 14.96 15.73 -10.30
N ASN A 96 15.20 16.36 -11.45
CA ASN A 96 14.11 16.93 -12.25
C ASN A 96 13.22 15.83 -12.87
N THR A 97 13.80 14.68 -13.23
CA THR A 97 13.04 13.49 -13.66
C THR A 97 12.16 12.97 -12.53
N ILE A 98 12.68 12.90 -11.31
CA ILE A 98 11.90 12.50 -10.13
C ILE A 98 10.73 13.47 -9.90
N ARG A 99 10.98 14.78 -9.97
CA ARG A 99 9.93 15.80 -9.78
C ARG A 99 8.82 15.69 -10.84
N LYS A 100 9.17 15.53 -12.11
CA LYS A 100 8.18 15.32 -13.20
C LYS A 100 7.40 14.02 -13.01
N ALA A 101 8.09 12.94 -12.63
CA ALA A 101 7.46 11.66 -12.35
C ALA A 101 6.51 11.73 -11.15
N ALA A 102 6.83 12.51 -10.11
CA ALA A 102 5.96 12.71 -8.96
C ALA A 102 4.65 13.42 -9.34
N TRP A 103 4.72 14.48 -10.14
CA TRP A 103 3.51 15.15 -10.66
C TRP A 103 2.68 14.24 -11.56
N GLY A 104 3.33 13.49 -12.46
CA GLY A 104 2.64 12.51 -13.30
C GLY A 104 1.96 11.41 -12.47
N ARG A 105 2.65 10.90 -11.45
CA ARG A 105 2.10 9.91 -10.51
C ARG A 105 0.88 10.47 -9.79
N LEU A 106 0.95 11.71 -9.27
CA LEU A 106 -0.18 12.34 -8.58
C LEU A 106 -1.42 12.43 -9.47
N GLY A 107 -1.27 12.89 -10.72
CA GLY A 107 -2.39 12.97 -11.67
C GLY A 107 -3.02 11.60 -11.98
N ILE A 108 -2.20 10.59 -12.22
CA ILE A 108 -2.67 9.21 -12.47
C ILE A 108 -3.34 8.65 -11.21
N SER A 109 -2.74 8.82 -10.03
CA SER A 109 -3.29 8.30 -8.77
C SER A 109 -4.64 8.94 -8.43
N VAL A 110 -4.80 10.25 -8.58
CA VAL A 110 -6.09 10.92 -8.37
C VAL A 110 -7.14 10.36 -9.34
N THR A 111 -6.81 10.26 -10.62
CA THR A 111 -7.72 9.71 -11.64
C THR A 111 -8.15 8.28 -11.31
N MET A 112 -7.19 7.40 -11.02
CA MET A 112 -7.43 6.00 -10.67
C MET A 112 -8.29 5.86 -9.41
N VAL A 113 -7.97 6.61 -8.36
CA VAL A 113 -8.74 6.58 -7.10
C VAL A 113 -10.16 7.08 -7.32
N SER A 114 -10.37 8.17 -8.06
CA SER A 114 -11.72 8.67 -8.37
C SER A 114 -12.56 7.65 -9.15
N LEU A 115 -11.97 6.96 -10.13
CA LEU A 115 -12.64 5.92 -10.90
C LEU A 115 -12.98 4.70 -10.04
N LEU A 116 -12.02 4.20 -9.24
CA LEU A 116 -12.24 3.06 -8.34
C LEU A 116 -13.26 3.37 -7.25
N MET A 117 -13.26 4.60 -6.70
CA MET A 117 -14.29 5.06 -5.77
C MET A 117 -15.66 5.08 -6.43
N THR A 118 -15.76 5.56 -7.67
CA THR A 118 -17.02 5.54 -8.44
C THR A 118 -17.52 4.10 -8.62
N ILE A 119 -16.65 3.17 -9.02
CA ILE A 119 -16.98 1.75 -9.16
C ILE A 119 -17.49 1.18 -7.83
N GLY A 120 -16.77 1.41 -6.73
CA GLY A 120 -17.14 0.93 -5.40
C GLY A 120 -18.48 1.47 -4.90
N VAL A 121 -18.72 2.78 -5.08
CA VAL A 121 -19.99 3.44 -4.72
C VAL A 121 -21.15 2.88 -5.54
N MET A 122 -21.03 2.82 -6.87
CA MET A 122 -22.11 2.33 -7.74
C MET A 122 -22.45 0.87 -7.44
N ALA A 123 -21.43 0.04 -7.29
CA ALA A 123 -21.63 -1.36 -6.99
C ALA A 123 -22.20 -1.60 -5.58
N THR A 124 -21.80 -0.78 -4.60
CA THR A 124 -22.40 -0.83 -3.25
C THR A 124 -23.86 -0.40 -3.30
N ALA A 125 -24.20 0.65 -4.07
CA ALA A 125 -25.58 1.09 -4.24
C ALA A 125 -26.48 0.00 -4.85
N ALA A 126 -25.95 -0.79 -5.79
CA ALA A 126 -26.69 -1.87 -6.44
C ALA A 126 -26.87 -3.12 -5.54
N LEU A 127 -25.84 -3.46 -4.75
CA LEU A 127 -25.72 -4.76 -4.09
C LEU A 127 -25.73 -4.67 -2.55
N TYR A 128 -26.12 -3.52 -1.99
CA TYR A 128 -26.16 -3.34 -0.54
C TYR A 128 -27.05 -4.40 0.14
N GLY A 129 -26.54 -4.97 1.24
CA GLY A 129 -27.24 -5.99 2.02
C GLY A 129 -27.29 -7.38 1.37
N GLN A 130 -26.70 -7.56 0.18
CA GLN A 130 -26.72 -8.83 -0.55
C GLN A 130 -25.36 -9.53 -0.57
N ILE A 131 -24.30 -8.84 -0.15
CA ILE A 131 -22.92 -9.33 -0.18
C ILE A 131 -22.26 -9.03 1.16
N ASP A 132 -21.69 -10.07 1.77
CA ASP A 132 -20.98 -9.98 3.05
C ASP A 132 -19.51 -9.51 2.87
N HIS A 133 -18.90 -9.81 1.72
CA HIS A 133 -17.50 -9.52 1.44
C HIS A 133 -17.34 -8.42 0.39
N SER A 134 -16.75 -7.28 0.77
CA SER A 134 -16.52 -6.16 -0.15
C SER A 134 -15.64 -6.51 -1.35
N ASP A 135 -14.79 -7.52 -1.23
CA ASP A 135 -13.80 -7.88 -2.25
C ASP A 135 -14.45 -8.58 -3.46
N THR A 136 -15.62 -9.19 -3.30
CA THR A 136 -16.35 -9.86 -4.38
C THR A 136 -17.28 -8.92 -5.14
N LEU A 137 -17.45 -7.69 -4.65
CA LEU A 137 -18.51 -6.78 -5.04
C LEU A 137 -18.45 -6.37 -6.53
N ILE A 138 -17.23 -6.16 -7.06
CA ILE A 138 -17.02 -5.90 -8.50
C ILE A 138 -17.33 -7.14 -9.33
N ALA A 139 -16.90 -8.33 -8.88
CA ALA A 139 -17.13 -9.59 -9.57
C ALA A 139 -18.63 -9.91 -9.68
N GLU A 140 -19.36 -9.75 -8.58
CA GLU A 140 -20.80 -9.97 -8.51
C GLU A 140 -21.60 -9.02 -9.42
N MET A 141 -21.20 -7.75 -9.51
CA MET A 141 -21.81 -6.81 -10.46
C MET A 141 -21.72 -7.33 -11.90
N TYR A 142 -20.54 -7.76 -12.33
CA TYR A 142 -20.37 -8.31 -13.67
C TYR A 142 -21.13 -9.64 -13.86
N LEU A 143 -21.11 -10.54 -12.87
CA LEU A 143 -21.84 -11.81 -12.96
C LEU A 143 -23.36 -11.59 -13.13
N ARG A 144 -23.92 -10.53 -12.56
CA ARG A 144 -25.36 -10.24 -12.63
C ARG A 144 -25.77 -9.49 -13.91
N TYR A 145 -25.01 -8.48 -14.29
CA TYR A 145 -25.41 -7.55 -15.36
C TYR A 145 -24.72 -7.83 -16.70
N MET A 146 -23.54 -8.46 -16.70
CA MET A 146 -22.78 -8.77 -17.92
C MET A 146 -21.87 -9.99 -17.71
N PRO A 147 -22.43 -11.22 -17.67
CA PRO A 147 -21.65 -12.43 -17.36
C PRO A 147 -20.44 -12.63 -18.28
N LEU A 148 -20.57 -12.32 -19.57
CA LEU A 148 -19.46 -12.37 -20.54
C LEU A 148 -18.39 -11.28 -20.28
N GLY A 149 -18.75 -10.20 -19.60
CA GLY A 149 -17.84 -9.12 -19.18
C GLY A 149 -16.99 -9.48 -17.96
N SER A 150 -17.27 -10.59 -17.26
CA SER A 150 -16.45 -11.05 -16.15
C SER A 150 -14.99 -11.31 -16.54
N ALA A 151 -14.73 -11.68 -17.81
CA ALA A 151 -13.38 -11.80 -18.36
C ALA A 151 -12.58 -10.48 -18.25
N MET A 152 -13.24 -9.32 -18.35
CA MET A 152 -12.60 -8.01 -18.22
C MET A 152 -12.05 -7.79 -16.80
N ILE A 153 -12.77 -8.24 -15.77
CA ILE A 153 -12.29 -8.15 -14.39
C ILE A 153 -11.05 -9.01 -14.21
N VAL A 154 -11.09 -10.25 -14.70
CA VAL A 154 -9.96 -11.18 -14.59
C VAL A 154 -8.73 -10.55 -15.23
N LEU A 155 -8.89 -9.99 -16.43
CA LEU A 155 -7.81 -9.29 -17.13
C LEU A 155 -7.31 -8.05 -16.37
N ALA A 156 -8.21 -7.24 -15.78
CA ALA A 156 -7.85 -6.07 -14.99
C ALA A 156 -7.07 -6.44 -13.71
N VAL A 157 -7.58 -7.42 -12.95
CA VAL A 157 -6.97 -7.90 -11.71
C VAL A 157 -5.61 -8.52 -11.98
N LEU A 158 -5.49 -9.31 -13.05
CA LEU A 158 -4.20 -9.86 -13.46
C LEU A 158 -3.22 -8.76 -13.86
N ALA A 159 -3.64 -7.78 -14.67
CA ALA A 159 -2.77 -6.68 -15.10
C ALA A 159 -2.26 -5.85 -13.90
N CYS A 160 -3.14 -5.42 -13.00
CA CYS A 160 -2.78 -4.63 -11.82
C CYS A 160 -1.97 -5.44 -10.78
N GLY A 161 -2.32 -6.72 -10.60
CA GLY A 161 -1.68 -7.60 -9.64
C GLY A 161 -0.25 -7.96 -10.04
N MET A 162 -0.02 -8.29 -11.32
CA MET A 162 1.29 -8.73 -11.79
C MET A 162 2.37 -7.65 -11.63
N SER A 163 2.10 -6.41 -12.08
CA SER A 163 3.06 -5.28 -11.94
C SER A 163 3.44 -5.01 -10.48
N THR A 164 2.47 -5.20 -9.57
CA THR A 164 2.67 -4.97 -8.13
C THR A 164 3.49 -6.11 -7.51
N ILE A 165 3.15 -7.36 -7.81
CA ILE A 165 3.86 -8.54 -7.33
C ILE A 165 5.32 -8.49 -7.78
N ASP A 166 5.61 -8.16 -9.04
CA ASP A 166 6.99 -8.03 -9.53
C ASP A 166 7.80 -7.05 -8.70
N SER A 167 7.24 -5.85 -8.52
CA SER A 167 7.89 -4.76 -7.82
C SER A 167 8.22 -5.15 -6.38
N ILE A 168 7.29 -5.81 -5.70
CA ILE A 168 7.46 -6.26 -4.32
C ILE A 168 8.48 -7.40 -4.23
N LEU A 169 8.41 -8.41 -5.11
CA LEU A 169 9.36 -9.53 -5.12
C LEU A 169 10.78 -9.08 -5.43
N LEU A 170 10.96 -8.19 -6.41
CA LEU A 170 12.26 -7.60 -6.74
C LEU A 170 12.82 -6.79 -5.57
N THR A 171 11.94 -6.02 -4.92
CA THR A 171 12.32 -5.21 -3.77
C THR A 171 12.76 -6.08 -2.59
N LEU A 172 11.94 -7.08 -2.24
CA LEU A 172 12.19 -7.97 -1.11
C LEU A 172 13.43 -8.83 -1.31
N SER A 173 13.63 -9.37 -2.52
CA SER A 173 14.85 -10.12 -2.84
C SER A 173 16.11 -9.26 -2.77
N SER A 174 16.04 -8.01 -3.22
CA SER A 174 17.16 -7.06 -3.10
C SER A 174 17.47 -6.72 -1.65
N ILE A 175 16.44 -6.45 -0.82
CA ILE A 175 16.63 -6.14 0.61
C ILE A 175 17.27 -7.34 1.31
N PHE A 176 16.72 -8.53 1.12
CA PHE A 176 17.25 -9.71 1.80
C PHE A 176 18.69 -10.03 1.35
N THR A 177 18.98 -9.88 0.06
CA THR A 177 20.33 -10.13 -0.46
C THR A 177 21.35 -9.12 0.07
N ARG A 178 21.06 -7.82 0.03
CA ARG A 178 22.00 -6.75 0.39
C ARG A 178 22.03 -6.43 1.89
N ASP A 179 20.87 -6.33 2.52
CA ASP A 179 20.76 -5.88 3.90
C ASP A 179 20.85 -7.00 4.92
N ILE A 180 20.55 -8.24 4.53
CA ILE A 180 20.64 -9.41 5.42
C ILE A 180 21.88 -10.23 5.07
N VAL A 181 21.94 -10.79 3.85
CA VAL A 181 23.00 -11.74 3.50
C VAL A 181 24.37 -11.06 3.39
N GLU A 182 24.53 -10.01 2.59
CA GLU A 182 25.83 -9.34 2.43
C GLU A 182 26.34 -8.66 3.72
N LYS A 183 25.45 -8.28 4.65
CA LYS A 183 25.85 -7.75 5.97
C LYS A 183 26.23 -8.82 6.97
N LEU A 184 25.54 -9.97 6.97
CA LEU A 184 25.82 -11.08 7.89
C LEU A 184 26.98 -11.96 7.42
N PHE A 185 27.19 -12.07 6.11
CA PHE A 185 28.25 -12.87 5.51
C PHE A 185 29.26 -11.95 4.82
N PRO A 186 30.41 -11.68 5.45
CA PRO A 186 31.39 -10.70 4.96
C PRO A 186 32.14 -11.12 3.67
N GLN A 187 31.83 -12.29 3.12
CA GLN A 187 32.41 -12.71 1.84
C GLN A 187 31.61 -12.10 0.68
N PRO A 188 32.27 -11.38 -0.26
CA PRO A 188 31.58 -10.78 -1.39
C PRO A 188 30.99 -11.88 -2.27
N LEU A 189 29.67 -11.85 -2.45
CA LEU A 189 28.98 -12.74 -3.38
C LEU A 189 29.39 -12.40 -4.82
N SER A 190 29.72 -13.41 -5.62
CA SER A 190 29.86 -13.24 -7.07
C SER A 190 28.54 -12.72 -7.67
N GLU A 191 28.59 -12.02 -8.81
CA GLU A 191 27.38 -11.49 -9.45
C GLU A 191 26.36 -12.59 -9.76
N ASN A 192 26.84 -13.74 -10.23
CA ASN A 192 26.01 -14.92 -10.51
C ASN A 192 25.39 -15.50 -9.23
N SER A 193 26.16 -15.59 -8.14
CA SER A 193 25.65 -16.10 -6.85
C SER A 193 24.60 -15.16 -6.28
N ARG A 194 24.83 -13.84 -6.37
CA ARG A 194 23.89 -12.80 -5.94
C ARG A 194 22.58 -12.87 -6.72
N TYR A 195 22.66 -13.04 -8.04
CA TYR A 195 21.49 -13.19 -8.89
C TYR A 195 20.68 -14.45 -8.54
N ARG A 196 21.35 -15.61 -8.42
CA ARG A 196 20.69 -16.87 -8.03
C ARG A 196 20.04 -16.80 -6.64
N LEU A 197 20.69 -16.13 -5.69
CA LEU A 197 20.13 -15.92 -4.36
C LEU A 197 18.87 -15.04 -4.40
N ALA A 198 18.93 -13.91 -5.11
CA ALA A 198 17.77 -13.03 -5.29
C ALA A 198 16.59 -13.76 -5.97
N GLN A 199 16.88 -14.61 -6.96
CA GLN A 199 15.88 -15.47 -7.60
C GLN A 199 15.27 -16.48 -6.62
N LEU A 200 16.11 -17.18 -5.84
CA LEU A 200 15.65 -18.15 -4.86
C LEU A 200 14.72 -17.51 -3.82
N ILE A 201 15.11 -16.34 -3.30
CA ILE A 201 14.30 -15.58 -2.34
C ILE A 201 12.95 -15.20 -2.97
N SER A 202 12.95 -14.71 -4.21
CA SER A 202 11.72 -14.34 -4.92
C SER A 202 10.77 -15.53 -5.08
N ILE A 203 11.29 -16.70 -5.45
CA ILE A 203 10.50 -17.93 -5.59
C ILE A 203 9.93 -18.37 -4.23
N LEU A 204 10.76 -18.41 -3.19
CA LEU A 204 10.34 -18.80 -1.84
C LEU A 204 9.24 -17.88 -1.31
N THR A 205 9.41 -16.56 -1.45
CA THR A 205 8.40 -15.58 -1.07
C THR A 205 7.10 -15.78 -1.84
N LEU A 206 7.17 -16.03 -3.15
CA LEU A 206 5.98 -16.29 -3.96
C LEU A 206 5.24 -17.55 -3.50
N VAL A 207 5.96 -18.64 -3.20
CA VAL A 207 5.36 -19.88 -2.69
C VAL A 207 4.65 -19.65 -1.36
N VAL A 208 5.28 -18.95 -0.41
CA VAL A 208 4.68 -18.61 0.88
C VAL A 208 3.45 -17.72 0.69
N ALA A 209 3.57 -16.67 -0.13
CA ALA A 209 2.47 -15.75 -0.41
C ALA A 209 1.27 -16.46 -1.05
N CYS A 210 1.49 -17.34 -2.04
CA CYS A 210 0.44 -18.15 -2.66
C CYS A 210 -0.19 -19.13 -1.65
N SER A 211 0.61 -19.73 -0.76
CA SER A 211 0.11 -20.65 0.26
C SER A 211 -0.84 -19.93 1.23
N ILE A 212 -0.46 -18.72 1.67
CA ILE A 212 -1.32 -17.88 2.53
C ILE A 212 -2.56 -17.44 1.75
N ALA A 213 -2.42 -16.96 0.51
CA ALA A 213 -3.54 -16.49 -0.30
C ALA A 213 -4.59 -17.58 -0.60
N LEU A 214 -4.16 -18.84 -0.74
CA LEU A 214 -5.05 -19.97 -0.98
C LEU A 214 -5.71 -20.51 0.30
N SER A 215 -5.16 -20.19 1.47
CA SER A 215 -5.71 -20.58 2.77
C SER A 215 -7.02 -19.86 3.09
N GLU A 216 -7.86 -20.45 3.95
CA GLU A 216 -9.12 -19.83 4.40
C GLU A 216 -8.89 -18.47 5.07
N VAL A 217 -7.80 -18.35 5.84
CA VAL A 217 -7.40 -17.09 6.50
C VAL A 217 -7.01 -16.03 5.47
N GLY A 218 -6.46 -16.41 4.32
CA GLY A 218 -6.05 -15.43 3.30
C GLY A 218 -7.21 -14.84 2.50
N ARG A 219 -8.26 -15.63 2.22
CA ARG A 219 -9.31 -15.28 1.23
C ARG A 219 -10.19 -14.08 1.59
N GLY A 220 -10.24 -13.67 2.87
CA GLY A 220 -11.06 -12.54 3.33
C GLY A 220 -10.28 -11.40 3.99
N TYR A 221 -8.94 -11.47 3.99
CA TYR A 221 -8.09 -10.58 4.78
C TYR A 221 -7.24 -9.62 3.93
N LEU A 222 -7.55 -9.45 2.64
CA LEU A 222 -6.79 -8.57 1.76
C LEU A 222 -6.78 -7.12 2.26
N ALA A 223 -7.95 -6.51 2.45
CA ALA A 223 -8.05 -5.12 2.87
C ALA A 223 -7.39 -4.86 4.25
N PRO A 224 -7.60 -5.69 5.29
CA PRO A 224 -6.88 -5.55 6.56
C PRO A 224 -5.36 -5.68 6.44
N VAL A 225 -4.86 -6.67 5.69
CA VAL A 225 -3.41 -6.92 5.56
C VAL A 225 -2.72 -5.77 4.82
N VAL A 226 -3.32 -5.28 3.73
CA VAL A 226 -2.77 -4.15 2.98
C VAL A 226 -2.77 -2.88 3.82
N THR A 227 -3.86 -2.61 4.55
CA THR A 227 -3.96 -1.45 5.44
C THR A 227 -2.93 -1.52 6.57
N LEU A 228 -2.72 -2.71 7.15
CA LEU A 228 -1.69 -2.94 8.16
C LEU A 228 -0.29 -2.66 7.60
N SER A 229 0.00 -3.11 6.38
CA SER A 229 1.29 -2.84 5.73
C SER A 229 1.53 -1.35 5.47
N ALA A 230 0.48 -0.59 5.14
CA ALA A 230 0.55 0.86 4.98
C ALA A 230 0.81 1.54 6.33
N THR A 231 0.11 1.12 7.39
CA THR A 231 0.35 1.61 8.74
C THR A 231 1.78 1.38 9.20
N PHE A 232 2.35 0.21 8.97
CA PHE A 232 3.74 -0.07 9.37
C PHE A 232 4.76 0.82 8.65
N ALA A 233 4.49 1.17 7.39
CA ALA A 233 5.35 2.11 6.67
C ALA A 233 5.37 3.49 7.34
N THR A 234 4.27 3.94 7.96
CA THR A 234 4.23 5.26 8.64
C THR A 234 5.18 5.38 9.83
N PHE A 235 5.56 4.26 10.46
CA PHE A 235 6.50 4.28 11.60
C PHE A 235 7.91 4.72 11.19
N LEU A 236 8.22 4.66 9.89
CA LEU A 236 9.48 5.13 9.32
C LEU A 236 9.47 6.64 9.01
N LEU A 237 8.31 7.31 9.07
CA LEU A 237 8.19 8.72 8.69
C LEU A 237 9.06 9.62 9.57
N TRP A 238 8.93 9.52 10.89
CA TRP A 238 9.66 10.38 11.83
C TRP A 238 11.17 10.16 11.78
N PRO A 239 11.66 8.89 11.74
CA PRO A 239 13.07 8.62 11.45
C PRO A 239 13.59 9.33 10.19
N LEU A 240 12.86 9.23 9.08
CA LEU A 240 13.28 9.80 7.80
C LEU A 240 13.26 11.32 7.81
N LEU A 241 12.19 11.94 8.31
CA LEU A 241 12.13 13.40 8.47
C LEU A 241 13.20 13.90 9.43
N GLY A 242 13.46 13.15 10.50
CA GLY A 242 14.54 13.44 11.43
C GLY A 242 15.90 13.50 10.77
N MET A 243 16.22 12.52 9.92
CA MET A 243 17.51 12.48 9.21
C MET A 243 17.70 13.62 8.21
N PHE A 244 16.64 14.04 7.51
CA PHE A 244 16.77 15.01 6.41
C PHE A 244 16.37 16.45 6.75
N VAL A 245 15.53 16.67 7.76
CA VAL A 245 14.91 17.98 8.04
C VAL A 245 15.34 18.54 9.38
N TRP A 246 15.52 17.70 10.41
CA TRP A 246 15.79 18.18 11.77
C TRP A 246 17.18 17.85 12.28
N LYS A 247 18.02 18.90 12.42
CA LYS A 247 19.39 18.79 12.95
C LYS A 247 19.48 18.22 14.38
N GLY A 248 18.40 18.31 15.16
CA GLY A 248 18.34 17.76 16.51
C GLY A 248 18.08 16.25 16.56
N SER A 249 17.94 15.57 15.43
CA SER A 249 17.64 14.14 15.37
C SER A 249 18.74 13.29 16.01
N THR A 250 18.32 12.32 16.84
CA THR A 250 19.24 11.44 17.57
C THR A 250 18.94 9.98 17.25
N LYS A 251 19.95 9.09 17.36
CA LYS A 251 19.74 7.64 17.19
C LYS A 251 18.69 7.11 18.17
N ALA A 252 18.75 7.54 19.43
CA ALA A 252 17.79 7.13 20.46
C ALA A 252 16.36 7.64 20.17
N GLY A 253 16.23 8.88 19.67
CA GLY A 253 14.96 9.44 19.22
C GLY A 253 14.33 8.64 18.08
N VAL A 254 15.14 8.26 17.09
CA VAL A 254 14.69 7.43 15.97
C VAL A 254 14.17 6.06 16.43
N PHE A 255 14.95 5.32 17.23
CA PHE A 255 14.54 3.99 17.69
C PHE A 255 13.34 4.04 18.65
N SER A 256 13.28 5.04 19.54
CA SER A 256 12.15 5.22 20.45
C SER A 256 10.86 5.55 19.69
N ALA A 257 10.92 6.39 18.66
CA ALA A 257 9.77 6.71 17.82
C ALA A 257 9.19 5.47 17.13
N MET A 258 10.05 4.64 16.54
CA MET A 258 9.63 3.40 15.87
C MET A 258 9.07 2.38 16.87
N GLY A 259 9.79 2.12 17.96
CA GLY A 259 9.43 1.11 18.95
C GLY A 259 8.18 1.48 19.75
N LEU A 260 8.12 2.69 20.30
CA LEU A 260 6.98 3.15 21.10
C LEU A 260 5.74 3.41 20.22
N GLY A 261 5.92 3.89 18.99
CA GLY A 261 4.83 3.99 18.01
C GLY A 261 4.23 2.61 17.69
N PHE A 262 5.06 1.62 17.40
CA PHE A 262 4.62 0.24 17.16
C PHE A 262 3.92 -0.37 18.39
N LEU A 263 4.48 -0.20 19.58
CA LEU A 263 3.87 -0.69 20.82
C LEU A 263 2.50 -0.03 21.07
N ALA A 264 2.39 1.28 20.87
CA ALA A 264 1.12 2.01 20.98
C ALA A 264 0.09 1.48 19.97
N PHE A 265 0.49 1.20 18.74
CA PHE A 265 -0.37 0.56 17.74
C PHE A 265 -0.87 -0.81 18.22
N CYS A 266 0.03 -1.68 18.70
CA CYS A 266 -0.33 -3.01 19.17
C CYS A 266 -1.28 -2.97 20.36
N ILE A 267 -0.98 -2.15 21.37
CA ILE A 267 -1.82 -1.98 22.57
C ILE A 267 -3.21 -1.47 22.18
N THR A 268 -3.30 -0.42 21.37
CA THR A 268 -4.60 0.17 20.98
C THR A 268 -5.43 -0.77 20.12
N ASN A 269 -4.82 -1.57 19.22
CA ASN A 269 -5.56 -2.59 18.47
C ASN A 269 -6.07 -3.73 19.36
N VAL A 270 -5.25 -4.21 20.30
CA VAL A 270 -5.69 -5.22 21.28
C VAL A 270 -6.83 -4.67 22.14
N MET A 271 -6.71 -3.44 22.64
CA MET A 271 -7.76 -2.79 23.43
C MET A 271 -9.06 -2.66 22.64
N LYS A 272 -9.01 -2.23 21.37
CA LYS A 272 -10.21 -2.15 20.52
C LYS A 272 -10.89 -3.50 20.34
N ASN A 273 -10.10 -4.56 20.16
CA ASN A 273 -10.64 -5.92 19.97
C ASN A 273 -11.20 -6.55 21.25
N TYR A 274 -10.59 -6.29 22.41
CA TYR A 274 -10.98 -6.93 23.68
C TYR A 274 -11.94 -6.12 24.56
N SER A 275 -11.82 -4.79 24.57
CA SER A 275 -12.58 -3.93 25.50
C SER A 275 -13.78 -3.23 24.86
N ALA A 276 -14.00 -3.42 23.54
CA ALA A 276 -15.00 -2.69 22.74
C ALA A 276 -14.99 -1.17 22.96
N LEU A 277 -13.87 -0.63 23.48
CA LEU A 277 -13.75 0.76 23.86
C LEU A 277 -13.69 1.61 22.59
N SER A 278 -14.71 2.43 22.37
CA SER A 278 -14.72 3.40 21.29
C SER A 278 -13.66 4.46 21.57
N MET A 279 -12.46 4.26 21.03
CA MET A 279 -11.41 5.26 21.09
C MET A 279 -11.75 6.40 20.13
N PRO A 280 -11.57 7.67 20.54
CA PRO A 280 -11.84 8.82 19.68
C PRO A 280 -10.87 8.91 18.50
N LEU A 281 -9.72 8.24 18.59
CA LEU A 281 -8.71 8.19 17.54
C LEU A 281 -8.46 6.75 17.08
N GLY A 282 -8.10 6.64 15.81
CA GLY A 282 -7.70 5.40 15.20
C GLY A 282 -6.34 4.91 15.72
N SER A 283 -6.05 3.62 15.55
CA SER A 283 -4.85 3.00 16.15
C SER A 283 -3.59 3.50 15.45
N THR A 284 -3.67 3.70 14.13
CA THR A 284 -2.59 4.31 13.34
C THR A 284 -2.35 5.75 13.79
N THR A 285 -3.43 6.52 13.98
CA THR A 285 -3.34 7.92 14.40
C THR A 285 -2.64 8.04 15.76
N ILE A 286 -2.99 7.18 16.73
CA ILE A 286 -2.34 7.16 18.04
C ILE A 286 -0.86 6.76 17.91
N ALA A 287 -0.55 5.76 17.10
CA ALA A 287 0.83 5.33 16.87
C ALA A 287 1.68 6.42 16.20
N PHE A 288 1.09 7.14 15.25
CA PHE A 288 1.69 8.26 14.55
C PHE A 288 2.04 9.40 15.51
N LEU A 289 1.07 9.82 16.34
CA LEU A 289 1.25 10.89 17.32
C LEU A 289 2.23 10.48 18.44
N THR A 290 2.12 9.26 18.95
CA THR A 290 3.05 8.73 19.95
C THR A 290 4.47 8.69 19.39
N GLY A 291 4.64 8.20 18.15
CA GLY A 291 5.93 8.18 17.47
C GLY A 291 6.55 9.58 17.32
N LEU A 292 5.74 10.58 16.95
CA LEU A 292 6.19 11.98 16.87
C LEU A 292 6.65 12.52 18.22
N LEU A 293 5.82 12.33 19.25
CA LEU A 293 6.11 12.82 20.59
C LEU A 293 7.38 12.17 21.14
N CYS A 294 7.52 10.85 21.01
CA CYS A 294 8.72 10.13 21.43
C CYS A 294 9.95 10.59 20.63
N PHE A 295 9.81 10.78 19.32
CA PHE A 295 10.88 11.29 18.47
C PHE A 295 11.39 12.65 18.97
N ILE A 296 10.48 13.60 19.21
CA ILE A 296 10.82 14.96 19.66
C ILE A 296 11.42 14.92 21.07
N VAL A 297 10.73 14.31 22.03
CA VAL A 297 11.13 14.32 23.44
C VAL A 297 12.47 13.61 23.62
N VAL A 298 12.64 12.40 23.07
CA VAL A 298 13.89 11.65 23.25
C VAL A 298 15.04 12.32 22.49
N SER A 299 14.78 12.94 21.33
CA SER A 299 15.81 13.69 20.61
C SER A 299 16.26 14.95 21.34
N LEU A 300 15.36 15.64 22.06
CA LEU A 300 15.73 16.77 22.90
C LEU A 300 16.47 16.36 24.18
N LEU A 301 16.17 15.17 24.71
CA LEU A 301 16.81 14.63 25.92
C LEU A 301 18.13 13.94 25.66
N THR A 302 18.44 13.58 24.41
CA THR A 302 19.67 12.88 24.05
C THR A 302 20.54 13.76 23.16
N ARG A 303 21.83 13.43 23.09
CA ARG A 303 22.77 14.25 22.30
C ARG A 303 22.63 13.89 20.81
N PRO A 304 22.52 14.88 19.90
CA PRO A 304 22.63 14.62 18.48
C PRO A 304 23.98 13.98 18.17
N PRO A 305 24.04 13.08 17.17
CA PRO A 305 25.32 12.56 16.70
C PRO A 305 26.18 13.76 16.29
N VAL A 306 27.43 13.79 16.76
CA VAL A 306 28.42 14.78 16.34
C VAL A 306 28.48 14.70 14.82
N GLU A 307 28.29 15.82 14.11
CA GLU A 307 28.49 15.89 12.66
C GLU A 307 29.91 15.38 12.39
N GLU A 308 30.00 14.16 11.87
CA GLU A 308 31.25 13.63 11.34
C GLU A 308 31.50 14.47 10.09
N ASN A 309 32.39 15.45 10.21
CA ASN A 309 32.80 16.35 9.14
C ASN A 309 33.02 15.56 7.86
N SER A 310 32.04 15.60 6.94
CA SER A 310 32.16 15.07 5.60
C SER A 310 33.10 16.00 4.82
N GLN A 311 34.37 15.63 4.80
CA GLN A 311 35.29 15.95 3.70
C GLN A 311 34.81 15.30 2.40
#